data_AF-A0A428VVI0-F1
#
_entry.id   AF-A0A428VVI0-F1
#
_cell.length_a   1.000
_cell.length_b   1.000
_cell.length_c   1.000
_cell.angle_alpha   90.00
_cell.angle_beta   90.00
_cell.angle_gamma   90.00
#
_symmetry.space_group_name_H-M   'P 1'
#
loop_
_entity.id
_entity.type
_entity.pdbx_description
1 polymer ?
#
loop_
_entity_poly.entity_id
_entity_poly.type
_entity_poly.pdbx_seq_one_letter_code
_entity_poly.pdbx_strand_id
1 'polypeptide(L)'
;MTSLREFRRACHKAARRTGGRIVEFRIADGVTPNFHQGVLDHGGHHRSIVCTRDRAEPVVAIAEPRVIDGTAVGWGPLTFVEAPELVAVLAEFPAFQVLTPADLEYWAPVDLGEGLFNYWD
;
A
#
# COMPACT_ATOMS: atom_id res chain seq x y z
N MET A 1 -11.97 -7.54 -8.71
CA MET A 1 -11.58 -6.23 -9.26
C MET A 1 -11.78 -5.19 -8.19
N THR A 2 -10.71 -4.87 -7.48
CA THR A 2 -10.65 -3.74 -6.56
C THR A 2 -11.06 -2.46 -7.28
N SER A 3 -12.12 -1.81 -6.83
CA SER A 3 -12.44 -0.51 -7.42
C SER A 3 -11.48 0.54 -6.84
N LEU A 4 -10.81 1.29 -7.73
CA LEU A 4 -9.97 2.42 -7.36
C LEU A 4 -10.70 3.42 -6.43
N ARG A 5 -12.03 3.47 -6.55
CA ARG A 5 -12.93 4.24 -5.68
C ARG A 5 -12.89 3.74 -4.24
N GLU A 6 -12.98 2.44 -3.99
CA GLU A 6 -12.89 1.87 -2.64
C GLU A 6 -11.49 2.09 -2.05
N PHE A 7 -10.44 1.98 -2.88
CA PHE A 7 -9.08 2.28 -2.43
C PHE A 7 -8.93 3.73 -1.98
N ARG A 8 -9.38 4.71 -2.80
CA ARG A 8 -9.37 6.13 -2.43
C ARG A 8 -10.19 6.39 -1.18
N ARG A 9 -11.36 5.75 -1.05
CA ARG A 9 -12.22 5.86 0.13
C ARG A 9 -11.52 5.36 1.39
N ALA A 10 -10.83 4.23 1.31
CA ALA A 10 -10.04 3.68 2.42
C ALA A 10 -8.92 4.64 2.83
N CYS A 11 -8.17 5.16 1.87
CA CYS A 11 -7.10 6.13 2.14
C CYS A 11 -7.63 7.40 2.82
N HIS A 12 -8.70 8.01 2.31
CA HIS A 12 -9.29 9.19 2.93
C HIS A 12 -9.85 8.91 4.33
N LYS A 13 -10.45 7.74 4.56
CA LYS A 13 -10.96 7.37 5.90
C LYS A 13 -9.82 7.16 6.88
N ALA A 14 -8.76 6.45 6.47
CA ALA A 14 -7.55 6.22 7.26
C ALA A 14 -6.90 7.56 7.66
N ALA A 15 -6.63 8.44 6.70
CA ALA A 15 -6.11 9.79 6.96
C ALA A 15 -7.00 10.56 7.95
N ARG A 16 -8.31 10.66 7.69
CA ARG A 16 -9.24 11.41 8.55
C ARG A 16 -9.30 10.87 9.98
N ARG A 17 -9.32 9.55 10.16
CA ARG A 17 -9.46 8.90 11.48
C ARG A 17 -8.19 8.96 12.31
N THR A 18 -7.03 9.09 11.66
CA THR A 18 -5.71 9.15 12.31
C THR A 18 -5.18 10.58 12.42
N GLY A 19 -5.94 11.59 11.97
CA GLY A 19 -5.48 12.98 11.97
C GLY A 19 -4.45 13.30 10.88
N GLY A 20 -4.27 12.38 9.92
CA GLY A 20 -3.46 12.60 8.73
C GLY A 20 -4.21 13.26 7.59
N ARG A 21 -3.49 13.51 6.49
CA ARG A 21 -4.04 14.12 5.28
C ARG A 21 -3.46 13.43 4.04
N ILE A 22 -4.32 13.11 3.07
CA ILE A 22 -3.87 12.66 1.76
C ILE A 22 -3.13 13.79 1.05
N VAL A 23 -1.91 13.50 0.63
CA VAL A 23 -1.05 14.40 -0.13
C VAL A 23 -1.29 14.16 -1.62
N GLU A 24 -1.28 12.90 -2.05
CA GLU A 24 -1.47 12.52 -3.45
C GLU A 24 -1.86 11.05 -3.61
N PHE A 25 -2.36 10.72 -4.80
CA PHE A 25 -2.56 9.33 -5.23
C PHE A 25 -1.65 9.05 -6.42
N ARG A 26 -0.82 8.01 -6.31
CA ARG A 26 0.02 7.52 -7.42
C ARG A 26 -0.61 6.23 -7.93
N ILE A 27 -1.32 6.31 -9.04
CA ILE A 27 -2.12 5.20 -9.60
C ILE A 27 -1.38 4.61 -10.79
N ALA A 28 -0.90 3.38 -10.65
CA ALA A 28 -0.29 2.66 -11.75
C ALA A 28 -1.29 2.31 -12.86
N ASP A 29 -0.92 2.59 -14.10
CA ASP A 29 -1.67 2.35 -15.33
C ASP A 29 -0.89 1.51 -16.38
N GLY A 30 0.42 1.29 -16.17
CA GLY A 30 1.31 0.55 -17.07
C GLY A 30 1.51 -0.94 -16.71
N VAL A 31 2.67 -1.50 -17.06
CA VAL A 31 3.04 -2.89 -16.67
C VAL A 31 3.56 -2.96 -15.25
N THR A 32 4.37 -1.97 -14.84
CA THR A 32 4.86 -1.75 -13.48
C THR A 32 4.57 -0.32 -13.05
N PRO A 33 4.32 -0.06 -11.75
CA PRO A 33 4.21 -1.05 -10.69
C PRO A 33 2.86 -1.78 -10.67
N ASN A 34 2.82 -2.96 -10.07
CA ASN A 34 1.58 -3.74 -9.87
C ASN A 34 0.73 -3.29 -8.66
N PHE A 35 0.90 -2.04 -8.21
CA PHE A 35 0.18 -1.48 -7.07
C PHE A 35 -0.16 0.00 -7.23
N HIS A 36 -1.14 0.45 -6.47
CA HIS A 36 -1.51 1.85 -6.29
C HIS A 36 -0.99 2.37 -4.96
N GLN A 37 -0.73 3.67 -4.87
CA GLN A 37 -0.30 4.34 -3.64
C GLN A 37 -1.22 5.51 -3.28
N GLY A 38 -1.64 5.56 -2.03
CA GLY A 38 -2.23 6.74 -1.40
C GLY A 38 -1.22 7.32 -0.42
N VAL A 39 -0.53 8.38 -0.82
CA VAL A 39 0.47 9.04 0.02
C VAL A 39 -0.23 9.98 0.98
N LEU A 40 0.08 9.85 2.26
CA LEU A 40 -0.46 10.69 3.33
C LEU A 40 0.64 11.26 4.21
N ASP A 41 0.38 12.44 4.73
CA ASP A 41 1.06 12.99 5.89
C ASP A 41 0.34 12.48 7.14
N HIS A 42 1.08 11.85 8.04
CA HIS A 42 0.59 11.37 9.33
C HIS A 42 1.70 11.53 10.38
N GLY A 43 1.42 12.33 11.42
CA GLY A 43 2.39 12.55 12.51
C GLY A 43 3.69 13.24 12.07
N GLY A 44 3.67 14.05 11.01
CA GLY A 44 4.87 14.70 10.46
C GLY A 44 5.73 13.78 9.59
N HIS A 45 5.26 12.56 9.32
CA HIS A 45 5.91 11.63 8.42
C HIS A 45 5.04 11.37 7.19
N HIS A 46 5.68 11.31 6.02
CA HIS A 46 5.00 10.77 4.85
C HIS A 46 4.96 9.23 4.93
N ARG A 47 3.78 8.69 4.70
CA ARG A 47 3.46 7.27 4.62
C ARG A 47 2.69 7.00 3.35
N SER A 48 2.70 5.76 2.90
CA SER A 48 1.95 5.30 1.73
C SER A 48 1.09 4.13 2.13
N ILE A 49 -0.20 4.22 1.82
CA ILE A 49 -1.07 3.03 1.79
C ILE A 49 -0.90 2.44 0.39
N VAL A 50 -0.34 1.24 0.31
CA VAL A 50 -0.20 0.51 -0.95
C VAL A 50 -1.35 -0.47 -1.12
N CYS A 51 -1.79 -0.66 -2.36
CA CYS A 51 -2.88 -1.58 -2.69
C CYS A 51 -2.57 -2.31 -4.00
N THR A 52 -2.69 -3.64 -4.01
CA THR A 52 -2.48 -4.39 -5.25
C THR A 52 -3.57 -4.12 -6.27
N ARG A 53 -3.15 -3.98 -7.53
CA ARG A 53 -4.07 -3.76 -8.65
C ARG A 53 -4.55 -5.08 -9.26
N ASP A 54 -5.67 -5.01 -9.97
CA ASP A 54 -6.19 -6.07 -10.83
C ASP A 54 -6.42 -7.44 -10.17
N ARG A 55 -6.60 -7.47 -8.83
CA ARG A 55 -6.87 -8.69 -8.05
C ARG A 55 -8.35 -8.84 -7.70
N ALA A 56 -8.76 -10.09 -7.47
CA ALA A 56 -10.07 -10.41 -6.90
C ALA A 56 -10.12 -10.04 -5.42
N GLU A 57 -9.04 -10.35 -4.69
CA GLU A 57 -8.83 -10.05 -3.28
C GLU A 57 -7.61 -9.11 -3.17
N PRO A 58 -7.81 -7.78 -3.19
CA PRO A 58 -6.71 -6.85 -3.04
C PRO A 58 -6.12 -6.90 -1.66
N VAL A 59 -4.81 -6.77 -1.63
CA VAL A 59 -4.04 -6.63 -0.41
C VAL A 59 -3.71 -5.17 -0.21
N VAL A 60 -3.76 -4.70 1.03
CA VAL A 60 -3.29 -3.37 1.43
C VAL A 60 -2.27 -3.46 2.56
N ALA A 61 -1.27 -2.59 2.51
CA ALA A 61 -0.24 -2.48 3.54
C ALA A 61 0.23 -1.03 3.67
N ILE A 62 0.98 -0.73 4.74
CA ILE A 62 1.59 0.58 4.96
C ILE A 62 3.08 0.49 4.63
N ALA A 63 3.56 1.44 3.83
CA ALA A 63 4.94 1.51 3.40
C ALA A 63 5.46 2.95 3.42
N GLU A 64 6.77 3.11 3.29
CA GLU A 64 7.36 4.38 2.90
C GLU A 64 6.90 4.79 1.49
N PRO A 65 6.66 6.09 1.21
CA PRO A 65 6.26 6.54 -0.11
C PRO A 65 7.34 6.31 -1.17
N ARG A 66 7.00 5.56 -2.23
CA ARG A 66 7.91 5.30 -3.36
C ARG A 66 7.62 6.24 -4.52
N VAL A 67 8.59 7.06 -4.92
CA VAL A 67 8.48 7.94 -6.10
C VAL A 67 8.29 7.07 -7.35
N ILE A 68 7.22 7.32 -8.12
CA ILE A 68 6.93 6.65 -9.40
C ILE A 68 7.21 7.64 -10.54
N ASP A 69 8.38 8.27 -10.52
CA ASP A 69 8.85 9.06 -11.65
C ASP A 69 9.78 8.16 -12.44
N GLY A 70 9.48 7.91 -13.73
CA GLY A 70 10.11 6.93 -14.63
C GLY A 70 11.63 7.03 -14.85
N THR A 71 12.36 7.71 -13.97
CA THR A 71 13.80 7.65 -13.79
C THR A 71 14.20 6.44 -12.92
N ALA A 72 15.33 5.81 -13.26
CA ALA A 72 15.78 4.53 -12.70
C ALA A 72 15.98 4.46 -11.16
N VAL A 73 15.83 5.57 -10.42
CA VAL A 73 16.05 5.64 -8.96
C VAL A 73 14.83 5.13 -8.16
N GLY A 74 13.69 4.87 -8.82
CA GLY A 74 12.47 4.36 -8.17
C GLY A 74 12.38 2.84 -8.05
N TRP A 75 13.26 2.06 -8.67
CA TRP A 75 13.10 0.61 -8.91
C TRP A 75 13.52 -0.29 -7.72
N GLY A 76 13.31 0.17 -6.49
CA GLY A 76 13.59 -0.59 -5.26
C GLY A 76 12.34 -1.21 -4.64
N PRO A 77 12.49 -2.21 -3.75
CA PRO A 77 11.36 -2.79 -3.01
C PRO A 77 10.64 -1.78 -2.13
N LEU A 78 9.37 -2.04 -1.84
CA LEU A 78 8.65 -1.28 -0.82
C LEU A 78 9.24 -1.55 0.56
N THR A 79 9.53 -0.47 1.31
CA THR A 79 9.84 -0.55 2.74
C THR A 79 8.53 -0.52 3.52
N PHE A 80 8.07 -1.67 3.99
CA PHE A 80 6.86 -1.75 4.82
C PHE A 80 7.12 -1.25 6.23
N VAL A 81 6.15 -0.54 6.81
CA VAL A 81 6.29 0.10 8.13
C VAL A 81 5.10 -0.20 9.02
N GLU A 82 5.37 -0.31 10.32
CA GLU A 82 4.33 -0.46 11.33
C GLU A 82 3.56 0.86 11.50
N ALA A 83 2.24 0.78 11.37
CA ALA A 83 1.32 1.89 11.61
C ALA A 83 -0.05 1.33 12.07
N PRO A 84 -0.13 0.84 13.31
CA PRO A 84 -1.29 0.09 13.81
C PRO A 84 -2.59 0.90 13.73
N GLU A 85 -2.52 2.23 13.89
CA GLU A 85 -3.65 3.13 13.76
C GLU A 85 -4.21 3.21 12.33
N LEU A 86 -3.36 3.14 11.31
CA LEU A 86 -3.79 3.11 9.91
C LEU A 86 -4.32 1.71 9.57
N VAL A 87 -3.61 0.66 9.99
CA VAL A 87 -4.01 -0.75 9.82
C VAL A 87 -5.41 -1.00 10.42
N ALA A 88 -5.67 -0.51 11.63
CA ALA A 88 -6.97 -0.67 12.29
C ALA A 88 -8.12 -0.07 11.47
N VAL A 89 -7.91 1.09 10.83
CA VAL A 89 -8.94 1.71 9.98
C VAL A 89 -9.11 0.96 8.66
N LEU A 90 -8.02 0.47 8.07
CA LEU A 90 -8.06 -0.32 6.84
C LEU A 90 -8.77 -1.66 7.05
N ALA A 91 -8.62 -2.29 8.23
CA ALA A 91 -9.30 -3.54 8.58
C ALA A 91 -10.84 -3.40 8.66
N GLU A 92 -11.37 -2.17 8.77
CA GLU A 92 -12.81 -1.91 8.68
C GLU A 92 -13.36 -2.06 7.24
N PHE A 93 -12.49 -2.26 6.24
CA PHE A 93 -12.89 -2.42 4.83
C PHE A 93 -12.80 -3.89 4.40
N PRO A 94 -13.93 -4.62 4.31
CA PRO A 94 -13.94 -6.03 3.94
C PRO A 94 -13.49 -6.29 2.49
N ALA A 95 -13.37 -5.23 1.69
CA ALA A 95 -12.87 -5.31 0.33
C ALA A 95 -11.36 -5.59 0.27
N PHE A 96 -10.61 -5.40 1.37
CA PHE A 96 -9.16 -5.55 1.41
C PHE A 96 -8.70 -6.58 2.42
N GLN A 97 -7.68 -7.34 2.05
CA GLN A 97 -6.84 -8.07 3.00
C GLN A 97 -5.74 -7.11 3.49
N VAL A 98 -5.73 -6.78 4.78
CA VAL A 98 -4.70 -5.91 5.36
C VAL A 98 -3.53 -6.78 5.81
N LEU A 99 -2.31 -6.44 5.38
CA LEU A 99 -1.08 -7.07 5.85
C LEU A 99 -0.23 -6.09 6.64
N THR A 100 0.34 -6.58 7.74
CA THR A 100 1.36 -5.90 8.55
C THR A 100 2.77 -6.30 8.06
N PRO A 101 3.80 -5.51 8.38
CA PRO A 101 5.19 -5.92 8.16
C PRO A 101 5.50 -7.32 8.71
N ALA A 102 4.97 -7.69 9.87
CA ALA A 102 5.13 -9.04 10.44
C ALA A 102 4.51 -10.14 9.57
N ASP A 103 3.32 -9.90 8.99
CA ASP A 103 2.68 -10.85 8.06
C ASP A 103 3.53 -11.03 6.79
N LEU A 104 4.15 -9.94 6.32
CA LEU A 104 4.99 -9.93 5.13
C LEU A 104 6.34 -10.60 5.36
N GLU A 105 6.92 -10.45 6.55
CA GLU A 105 8.15 -11.13 6.97
C GLU A 105 7.91 -12.64 7.16
N TYR A 106 6.80 -13.02 7.79
CA TYR A 106 6.43 -14.42 7.99
C TYR A 106 6.15 -15.16 6.66
N TRP A 107 5.66 -14.45 5.63
CA TRP A 107 5.42 -15.01 4.30
C TRP A 107 6.69 -15.16 3.45
N ALA A 108 7.87 -14.79 3.98
CA ALA A 108 9.15 -14.92 3.30
C ALA A 108 10.01 -16.12 3.76
N PRO A 109 9.57 -17.40 3.60
CA PRO A 109 10.51 -18.49 3.46
C PRO A 109 10.45 -19.04 2.03
N VAL A 110 11.54 -18.77 1.31
CA VAL A 110 12.13 -19.50 0.18
C VAL A 110 11.37 -19.62 -1.15
N ASP A 111 10.04 -19.80 -1.21
CA ASP A 111 9.37 -20.14 -2.50
C ASP A 111 8.15 -19.27 -2.85
N LEU A 112 7.43 -18.71 -1.86
CA LEU A 112 6.29 -17.78 -2.07
C LEU A 112 6.68 -16.30 -1.90
N GLY A 113 7.80 -16.03 -1.22
CA GLY A 113 8.34 -14.69 -1.01
C GLY A 113 8.84 -14.02 -2.30
N GLU A 114 9.36 -14.80 -3.25
CA GLU A 114 9.74 -14.29 -4.59
C GLU A 114 8.50 -13.89 -5.42
N GLY A 115 7.37 -14.58 -5.19
CA GLY A 115 6.07 -14.21 -5.73
C GLY A 115 5.52 -12.92 -5.12
N LEU A 116 5.85 -12.63 -3.85
CA LEU A 116 5.50 -11.42 -3.11
C LEU A 116 6.38 -10.21 -3.45
N PHE A 117 7.66 -10.44 -3.77
CA PHE A 117 8.53 -9.42 -4.37
C PHE A 117 8.00 -9.04 -5.77
N ASN A 118 7.63 -10.02 -6.59
CA ASN A 118 6.87 -9.81 -7.83
C ASN A 118 5.42 -9.31 -7.62
N TYR A 119 4.93 -9.20 -6.37
CA TYR A 119 3.56 -8.76 -6.03
C TYR A 119 3.47 -7.27 -5.75
N TRP A 120 4.63 -6.62 -5.60
CA TRP A 120 4.77 -5.19 -5.32
C TRP A 120 5.92 -4.54 -6.11
N ASP A 121 6.37 -5.15 -7.21
CA ASP A 121 7.34 -4.55 -8.16
C ASP A 121 6.60 -3.81 -9.30
#